data_AF-A0A484L6H8-F1
#
_entry.id   AF-A0A484L6H8-F1
#
_cell.length_a   1.000
_cell.length_b   1.000
_cell.length_c   1.000
_cell.angle_alpha   90.00
_cell.angle_beta   90.00
_cell.angle_gamma   90.00
#
_symmetry.space_group_name_H-M   'P 1'
#
loop_
_entity.id
_entity.type
_entity.pdbx_description
1 polymer ?
#
loop_
_entity_poly.entity_id
_entity_poly.type
_entity_poly.pdbx_seq_one_letter_code
_entity_poly.pdbx_strand_id
1 'polypeptide(L)'
;MTNQDGAPAALALVFANDRNKPPGLGDTQFHFLFSNGICPYGPTYKARSVRERETDDTTWLTANRIAHKENLDGHALIEHIMHEVGDNFEGQALYIGVMKKRKCSIGAEKVKWITFQEFHEVLRGDEEYLYVNDLGIKNGDTFRFYLSNSDTALSSCQTVSEKLRRLKHEFEDHTSRGGGVFNRDKKTILCGLTFTCCGRGESFFGRAKVDSLPLLDNFPGVPIAGIFCAGEIARVGLSSSYPEENRAAATVRCCFHVFSTSYLVVSYTPPALPHR
;
A
#
# COMPACT_ATOMS: atom_id res chain seq x y z
N MET A 1 -2.65 -32.56 1.27
CA MET A 1 -1.44 -32.21 0.52
C MET A 1 -0.56 -31.39 1.45
N THR A 2 0.54 -31.98 1.87
CA THR A 2 1.54 -31.38 2.76
C THR A 2 2.33 -30.34 1.96
N ASN A 3 2.16 -29.05 2.30
CA ASN A 3 2.97 -27.99 1.73
C ASN A 3 4.41 -28.17 2.24
N GLN A 4 5.29 -28.56 1.32
CA GLN A 4 6.73 -28.42 1.48
C GLN A 4 7.08 -26.95 1.67
N ASP A 5 8.12 -26.71 2.47
CA ASP A 5 8.81 -25.44 2.72
C ASP A 5 9.00 -24.61 1.44
N GLY A 6 7.99 -23.81 1.12
CA GLY A 6 8.05 -22.83 0.04
C GLY A 6 8.51 -21.53 0.64
N ALA A 7 9.78 -21.16 0.44
CA ALA A 7 10.22 -19.80 0.71
C ALA A 7 9.21 -18.80 0.09
N PRO A 8 8.83 -17.72 0.79
CA PRO A 8 7.86 -16.77 0.27
C PRO A 8 8.35 -16.24 -1.07
N ALA A 9 7.61 -16.57 -2.14
CA ALA A 9 7.93 -16.13 -3.49
C ALA A 9 7.51 -14.67 -3.63
N ALA A 10 8.49 -13.76 -3.64
CA ALA A 10 8.24 -12.37 -3.96
C ALA A 10 8.13 -12.18 -5.49
N LEU A 11 7.03 -11.59 -5.96
CA LEU A 11 6.86 -11.17 -7.34
C LEU A 11 7.10 -9.66 -7.44
N ALA A 12 7.99 -9.25 -8.35
CA ALA A 12 8.23 -7.84 -8.64
C ALA A 12 7.86 -7.53 -10.10
N LEU A 13 7.07 -6.47 -10.30
CA LEU A 13 6.85 -5.88 -11.61
C LEU A 13 7.82 -4.72 -11.80
N VAL A 14 8.77 -4.91 -12.71
CA VAL A 14 9.79 -3.89 -13.04
C VAL A 14 9.43 -3.22 -14.34
N PHE A 15 9.19 -1.92 -14.27
CA PHE A 15 8.98 -1.07 -15.43
C PHE A 15 10.25 -0.27 -15.70
N ALA A 16 10.78 -0.37 -16.91
CA ALA A 16 11.96 0.36 -17.35
C ALA A 16 11.60 1.33 -18.47
N ASN A 17 12.23 2.50 -18.47
CA ASN A 17 12.18 3.43 -19.58
C ASN A 17 13.55 3.41 -20.27
N ASP A 18 13.55 3.20 -21.58
CA ASP A 18 14.78 3.28 -22.36
C ASP A 18 15.23 4.76 -22.46
N ARG A 19 16.51 5.01 -22.23
CA ARG A 19 17.11 6.34 -22.32
C ARG A 19 17.54 6.68 -23.74
N ASN A 20 17.79 5.68 -24.58
CA ASN A 20 18.31 5.85 -25.94
C ASN A 20 17.23 5.52 -26.97
N LYS A 21 16.02 6.05 -26.77
CA LYS A 21 14.92 5.82 -27.71
C LYS A 21 15.24 6.44 -29.07
N PRO A 22 15.02 5.73 -30.18
CA PRO A 22 15.11 6.29 -31.51
C PRO A 22 14.20 7.51 -31.67
N PRO A 23 14.58 8.54 -32.46
CA PRO A 23 13.69 9.62 -32.83
C PRO A 23 12.40 9.07 -33.44
N GLY A 24 11.26 9.64 -33.07
CA GLY A 24 9.96 9.17 -33.58
C GLY A 24 9.36 7.99 -32.81
N LEU A 25 9.88 7.62 -31.64
CA LEU A 25 9.20 6.71 -30.72
C LEU A 25 8.46 7.49 -29.62
N GLY A 26 7.23 7.09 -29.32
CA GLY A 26 6.44 7.67 -28.24
C GLY A 26 6.86 7.22 -26.83
N ASP A 27 6.19 7.78 -25.82
CA ASP A 27 6.49 7.55 -24.40
C ASP A 27 5.36 6.83 -23.66
N THR A 28 5.70 5.71 -23.03
CA THR A 28 4.84 5.02 -22.09
C THR A 28 5.08 5.54 -20.68
N GLN A 29 4.01 5.89 -19.96
CA GLN A 29 4.07 6.36 -18.58
C GLN A 29 3.21 5.49 -17.67
N PHE A 30 3.69 5.29 -16.44
CA PHE A 30 3.07 4.44 -15.42
C PHE A 30 2.61 5.29 -14.24
N HIS A 31 1.30 5.32 -14.03
CA HIS A 31 0.67 6.09 -12.96
C HIS A 31 0.26 5.15 -11.84
N PHE A 32 0.90 5.29 -10.68
CA PHE A 32 0.61 4.46 -9.51
C PHE A 32 -0.26 5.21 -8.52
N LEU A 33 -1.33 4.56 -8.08
CA LEU A 33 -2.24 5.05 -7.05
C LEU A 33 -2.51 3.95 -6.04
N PHE A 34 -2.95 4.34 -4.84
CA PHE A 34 -3.07 3.43 -3.71
C PHE A 34 -4.30 3.78 -2.88
N SER A 35 -5.09 2.76 -2.52
CA SER A 35 -6.20 2.82 -1.59
C SER A 35 -5.85 2.07 -0.31
N ASN A 36 -5.90 2.76 0.83
CA ASN A 36 -5.64 2.20 2.15
C ASN A 36 -6.95 1.82 2.86
N GLY A 37 -7.00 0.66 3.52
CA GLY A 37 -8.19 0.21 4.25
C GLY A 37 -7.98 -0.08 5.72
N ILE A 38 -6.90 0.44 6.30
CA ILE A 38 -6.64 0.37 7.74
C ILE A 38 -6.50 1.76 8.36
N CYS A 39 -6.94 1.89 9.61
CA CYS A 39 -6.82 3.12 10.39
C CYS A 39 -5.93 2.91 11.61
N PRO A 40 -5.07 3.88 11.97
CA PRO A 40 -4.33 3.84 13.23
C PRO A 40 -5.26 4.12 14.40
N TYR A 41 -5.05 3.40 15.51
CA TYR A 41 -5.75 3.60 16.77
C TYR A 41 -4.75 3.62 17.94
N GLY A 42 -5.05 4.43 18.94
CA GLY A 42 -4.30 4.50 20.19
C GLY A 42 -2.93 5.12 20.13
N PRO A 43 -2.24 5.13 21.29
CA PRO A 43 -0.92 5.70 21.43
C PRO A 43 0.11 4.83 20.69
N THR A 44 1.33 5.35 20.58
CA THR A 44 2.46 4.55 20.14
C THR A 44 3.06 3.80 21.33
N TYR A 45 3.29 2.52 21.15
CA TYR A 45 3.88 1.60 22.12
C TYR A 45 5.33 1.28 21.74
N LYS A 46 6.08 0.75 22.70
CA LYS A 46 7.43 0.24 22.52
C LYS A 46 7.51 -1.19 23.05
N ALA A 47 7.90 -2.12 22.19
CA ALA A 47 8.08 -3.53 22.54
C ALA A 47 9.17 -3.71 23.60
N ARG A 48 8.94 -4.58 24.59
CA ARG A 48 9.83 -4.77 25.76
C ARG A 48 10.40 -6.16 25.91
N SER A 49 9.53 -7.16 26.03
CA SER A 49 9.89 -8.56 26.12
C SER A 49 9.33 -9.22 24.89
N VAL A 50 10.18 -9.51 23.91
CA VAL A 50 9.80 -10.12 22.65
C VAL A 50 10.35 -11.55 22.59
N ARG A 51 9.49 -12.50 22.23
CA ARG A 51 9.82 -13.91 22.01
C ARG A 51 9.28 -14.33 20.65
N GLU A 52 10.18 -14.77 19.79
CA GLU A 52 9.83 -15.33 18.48
C GLU A 52 9.66 -16.84 18.63
N ARG A 53 8.64 -17.38 17.96
CA ARG A 53 8.37 -18.82 17.90
C ARG A 53 8.27 -19.27 16.45
N GLU A 54 9.38 -19.83 15.96
CA GLU A 54 9.51 -20.29 14.58
C GLU A 54 8.55 -21.43 14.21
N THR A 55 8.04 -22.20 15.19
CA THR A 55 7.18 -23.36 14.88
C THR A 55 5.81 -22.98 14.33
N ASP A 56 5.32 -21.77 14.65
CA ASP A 56 4.01 -21.28 14.22
C ASP A 56 4.09 -19.85 13.65
N ASP A 57 5.30 -19.39 13.31
CA ASP A 57 5.57 -18.03 12.81
C ASP A 57 4.89 -16.94 13.65
N THR A 58 4.93 -17.08 14.99
CA THR A 58 4.34 -16.09 15.90
C THR A 58 5.37 -15.33 16.71
N THR A 59 5.07 -14.08 16.99
CA THR A 59 5.83 -13.26 17.95
C THR A 59 4.98 -12.90 19.15
N TRP A 60 5.53 -13.09 20.34
CA TRP A 60 4.88 -12.79 21.62
C TRP A 60 5.56 -11.57 22.22
N LEU A 61 4.79 -10.57 22.62
CA LEU A 61 5.38 -9.35 23.18
C LEU A 61 4.59 -8.71 24.32
N THR A 62 5.34 -8.12 25.25
CA THR A 62 4.84 -7.06 26.15
C THR A 62 5.28 -5.68 25.64
N ALA A 63 4.60 -4.62 26.06
CA ALA A 63 4.92 -3.28 25.60
C ALA A 63 4.68 -2.19 26.64
N ASN A 64 5.34 -1.05 26.46
CA ASN A 64 5.10 0.15 27.25
C ASN A 64 4.57 1.25 26.36
N ARG A 65 3.68 2.10 26.89
CA ARG A 65 3.32 3.34 26.18
C ARG A 65 4.56 4.23 26.09
N ILE A 66 4.83 4.87 24.96
CA ILE A 66 6.02 5.74 24.86
C ILE A 66 5.94 6.91 25.87
N ALA A 67 4.72 7.40 26.15
CA ALA A 67 4.48 8.46 27.13
C ALA A 67 4.57 8.00 28.60
N HIS A 68 4.38 6.70 28.89
CA HIS A 68 4.29 6.17 30.25
C HIS A 68 5.09 4.88 30.42
N LYS A 69 5.95 4.79 31.43
CA LYS A 69 6.86 3.66 31.61
C LYS A 69 6.22 2.36 32.11
N GLU A 70 4.90 2.32 32.28
CA GLU A 70 4.17 1.11 32.65
C GLU A 70 4.37 0.00 31.62
N ASN A 71 4.61 -1.23 32.10
CA ASN A 71 4.72 -2.42 31.26
C ASN A 71 3.34 -3.06 31.18
N LEU A 72 2.84 -3.23 29.96
CA LEU A 72 1.54 -3.78 29.66
C LEU A 72 1.72 -5.18 29.07
N ASP A 73 1.03 -6.15 29.67
CA ASP A 73 0.83 -7.49 29.12
C ASP A 73 -0.16 -7.47 27.95
N GLY A 74 -0.43 -8.64 27.37
CA GLY A 74 -1.33 -8.77 26.22
C GLY A 74 -2.76 -8.37 26.53
N HIS A 75 -3.28 -8.78 27.68
CA HIS A 75 -4.64 -8.51 28.11
C HIS A 75 -4.86 -7.00 28.27
N ALA A 76 -3.97 -6.33 29.00
CA ALA A 76 -4.02 -4.88 29.16
C ALA A 76 -3.89 -4.12 27.82
N LEU A 77 -3.08 -4.62 26.88
CA LEU A 77 -3.00 -4.04 25.54
C LEU A 77 -4.30 -4.18 24.75
N ILE A 78 -4.93 -5.35 24.80
CA ILE A 78 -6.21 -5.63 24.12
C ILE A 78 -7.36 -4.84 24.75
N GLU A 79 -7.48 -4.81 26.07
CA GLU A 79 -8.53 -4.04 26.75
C GLU A 79 -8.43 -2.55 26.43
N HIS A 80 -7.21 -2.00 26.42
CA HIS A 80 -7.01 -0.60 26.07
C HIS A 80 -7.50 -0.26 24.67
N ILE A 81 -7.19 -1.11 23.67
CA ILE A 81 -7.61 -0.85 22.29
C ILE A 81 -9.11 -1.08 22.12
N MET A 82 -9.68 -2.10 22.76
CA MET A 82 -11.13 -2.35 22.74
C MET A 82 -11.91 -1.18 23.35
N HIS A 83 -11.46 -0.63 24.48
CA HIS A 83 -12.10 0.51 25.10
C HIS A 83 -12.01 1.78 24.23
N GLU A 84 -10.92 1.96 23.48
CA GLU A 84 -10.76 3.11 22.60
C GLU A 84 -11.62 3.00 21.32
N VAL A 85 -11.75 1.79 20.79
CA VAL A 85 -12.49 1.52 19.55
C VAL A 85 -14.00 1.44 19.80
N GLY A 86 -14.40 0.95 20.98
CA GLY A 86 -15.78 0.73 21.37
C GLY A 86 -16.45 -0.38 20.55
N ASP A 87 -17.76 -0.22 20.31
CA ASP A 87 -18.61 -1.19 19.62
C ASP A 87 -18.15 -1.52 18.19
N ASN A 88 -17.27 -0.71 17.61
CA ASN A 88 -16.72 -0.94 16.28
C ASN A 88 -15.70 -2.09 16.21
N PHE A 89 -15.31 -2.69 17.34
CA PHE A 89 -14.26 -3.70 17.37
C PHE A 89 -14.72 -5.06 16.79
N GLU A 90 -16.01 -5.36 16.82
CA GLU A 90 -16.52 -6.68 16.45
C GLU A 90 -16.38 -6.96 14.94
N GLY A 91 -15.70 -8.05 14.60
CA GLY A 91 -15.50 -8.50 13.20
C GLY A 91 -14.41 -7.76 12.42
N GLN A 92 -13.66 -6.84 13.04
CA GLN A 92 -12.54 -6.15 12.39
C GLN A 92 -11.21 -6.88 12.63
N ALA A 93 -10.38 -6.94 11.57
CA ALA A 93 -9.03 -7.46 11.70
C ALA A 93 -8.12 -6.43 12.37
N LEU A 94 -7.49 -6.84 13.48
CA LEU A 94 -6.60 -6.02 14.28
C LEU A 94 -5.14 -6.33 13.93
N TYR A 95 -4.33 -5.29 13.76
CA TYR A 95 -2.91 -5.37 13.45
C TYR A 95 -2.09 -4.48 14.38
N ILE A 96 -0.82 -4.78 14.53
CA ILE A 96 0.18 -3.80 14.97
C ILE A 96 1.03 -3.38 13.78
N GLY A 97 1.14 -2.07 13.55
CA GLY A 97 2.05 -1.48 12.58
C GLY A 97 3.37 -1.14 13.25
N VAL A 98 4.40 -1.96 13.03
CA VAL A 98 5.74 -1.85 13.62
C VAL A 98 6.63 -1.00 12.72
N MET A 99 7.28 -0.01 13.30
CA MET A 99 8.23 0.86 12.60
C MET A 99 9.63 0.24 12.62
N LYS A 100 10.16 -0.08 11.44
CA LYS A 100 11.53 -0.58 11.25
C LYS A 100 12.42 0.48 10.63
N LYS A 101 13.72 0.36 10.86
CA LYS A 101 14.73 1.11 10.09
C LYS A 101 15.69 0.12 9.46
N ARG A 102 15.80 0.17 8.13
CA ARG A 102 16.72 -0.69 7.37
C ARG A 102 17.70 0.17 6.58
N LYS A 103 18.93 -0.33 6.44
CA LYS A 103 19.93 0.25 5.54
C LYS A 103 19.63 -0.24 4.13
N CYS A 104 19.45 0.69 3.20
CA CYS A 104 19.20 0.37 1.79
C CYS A 104 20.27 1.02 0.91
N SER A 105 20.80 0.25 -0.03
CA SER A 105 21.61 0.72 -1.14
C SER A 105 20.87 0.43 -2.45
N ILE A 106 20.89 1.40 -3.37
CA ILE A 106 20.27 1.28 -4.69
C ILE A 106 21.39 1.48 -5.72
N GLY A 107 21.79 0.40 -6.39
CA GLY A 107 22.92 0.43 -7.34
C GLY A 107 24.20 0.96 -6.69
N ALA A 108 24.80 1.99 -7.30
CA ALA A 108 26.01 2.64 -6.80
C ALA A 108 25.75 3.77 -5.77
N GLU A 109 24.50 3.99 -5.35
CA GLU A 109 24.18 5.04 -4.37
C GLU A 109 24.71 4.70 -2.96
N LYS A 110 25.07 5.75 -2.21
CA LYS A 110 25.41 5.63 -0.78
C LYS A 110 24.24 5.02 0.00
N VAL A 111 24.57 4.15 0.95
CA VAL A 111 23.61 3.54 1.86
C VAL A 111 22.81 4.63 2.60
N LYS A 112 21.49 4.56 2.51
CA LYS A 112 20.55 5.44 3.22
C LYS A 112 19.78 4.61 4.24
N TRP A 113 19.49 5.23 5.38
CA TRP A 113 18.53 4.68 6.33
C TRP A 113 17.12 4.98 5.83
N ILE A 114 16.32 3.94 5.68
CA ILE A 114 14.93 4.06 5.28
C ILE A 114 14.08 3.48 6.40
N THR A 115 13.04 4.22 6.77
CA THR A 115 12.05 3.78 7.76
C THR A 115 10.96 3.01 7.02
N PHE A 116 10.62 1.84 7.54
CA PHE A 116 9.56 0.99 7.02
C PHE A 116 8.47 0.77 8.05
N GLN A 117 7.27 0.47 7.57
CA GLN A 117 6.17 0.00 8.40
C GLN A 117 5.76 -1.40 7.97
N GLU A 118 5.80 -2.34 8.91
CA GLU A 118 5.42 -3.75 8.78
C GLU A 118 4.19 -3.98 9.65
N PHE A 119 3.17 -4.69 9.13
CA PHE A 119 1.99 -5.01 9.94
C PHE A 119 1.97 -6.47 10.30
N HIS A 120 1.64 -6.73 11.55
CA HIS A 120 1.52 -8.06 12.12
C HIS A 120 0.09 -8.21 12.64
N GLU A 121 -0.63 -9.21 12.17
CA GLU A 121 -2.00 -9.49 12.63
C GLU A 121 -1.97 -9.87 14.11
N VAL A 122 -2.87 -9.30 14.89
CA VAL A 122 -3.03 -9.62 16.30
C VAL A 122 -3.92 -10.84 16.43
N LEU A 123 -3.37 -11.92 16.99
CA LEU A 123 -4.05 -13.19 17.14
C LEU A 123 -4.87 -13.25 18.43
N ARG A 124 -4.27 -12.80 19.54
CA ARG A 124 -4.87 -12.74 20.88
C ARG A 124 -3.98 -11.96 21.84
N GLY A 125 -4.48 -11.69 23.04
CA GLY A 125 -3.67 -11.23 24.17
C GLY A 125 -4.15 -11.89 25.45
N ASP A 126 -3.22 -12.23 26.33
CA ASP A 126 -3.50 -12.77 27.67
C ASP A 126 -2.68 -12.03 28.75
N GLU A 127 -2.81 -12.47 29.99
CA GLU A 127 -2.15 -11.89 31.17
C GLU A 127 -0.61 -11.94 31.11
N GLU A 128 -0.02 -12.56 30.08
CA GLU A 128 1.42 -12.58 29.85
C GLU A 128 1.82 -11.80 28.59
N TYR A 129 1.23 -12.10 27.43
CA TYR A 129 1.73 -11.62 26.14
C TYR A 129 0.64 -11.23 25.14
N LEU A 130 0.97 -10.26 24.29
CA LEU A 130 0.28 -10.04 23.02
C LEU A 130 0.88 -10.99 21.97
N TYR A 131 0.04 -11.73 21.26
CA TYR A 131 0.44 -12.69 20.24
C TYR A 131 0.14 -12.11 18.87
N VAL A 132 1.15 -12.06 18.00
CA VAL A 132 1.01 -11.55 16.64
C VAL A 132 1.61 -12.50 15.61
N ASN A 133 1.11 -12.44 14.38
CA ASN A 133 1.68 -13.14 13.23
C ASN A 133 3.05 -12.58 12.83
N ASP A 134 3.83 -13.43 12.18
CA ASP A 134 5.16 -13.19 11.66
C ASP A 134 6.24 -12.98 12.71
N LEU A 135 7.48 -13.13 12.27
CA LEU A 135 8.70 -12.91 13.04
C LEU A 135 9.29 -11.52 12.73
N GLY A 136 10.37 -11.17 13.42
CA GLY A 136 11.21 -10.02 13.12
C GLY A 136 11.00 -8.81 14.02
N ILE A 137 10.03 -8.84 14.94
CA ILE A 137 9.84 -7.80 15.98
C ILE A 137 10.96 -7.89 17.01
N LYS A 138 11.52 -6.74 17.39
CA LYS A 138 12.65 -6.67 18.32
C LYS A 138 12.30 -5.84 19.54
N ASN A 139 12.98 -6.15 20.64
CA ASN A 139 12.93 -5.30 21.83
C ASN A 139 13.32 -3.87 21.46
N GLY A 140 12.46 -2.93 21.84
CA GLY A 140 12.62 -1.51 21.58
C GLY A 140 12.02 -1.01 20.27
N ASP A 141 11.51 -1.89 19.40
CA ASP A 141 10.71 -1.47 18.25
C ASP A 141 9.46 -0.72 18.71
N THR A 142 9.07 0.29 17.94
CA THR A 142 7.86 1.06 18.22
C THR A 142 6.73 0.62 17.31
N PHE A 143 5.53 0.51 17.85
CA PHE A 143 4.35 0.11 17.08
C PHE A 143 3.09 0.88 17.51
N ARG A 144 2.05 0.81 16.68
CA ARG A 144 0.70 1.31 16.98
C ARG A 144 -0.32 0.28 16.49
N PHE A 145 -1.49 0.22 17.10
CA PHE A 145 -2.58 -0.63 16.61
C PHE A 145 -3.24 -0.06 15.35
N TYR A 146 -3.72 -0.95 14.50
CA TYR A 146 -4.46 -0.64 13.29
C TYR A 146 -5.64 -1.58 13.14
N LEU A 147 -6.76 -1.05 12.67
CA LEU A 147 -7.96 -1.84 12.39
C LEU A 147 -8.35 -1.72 10.93
N SER A 148 -8.83 -2.83 10.36
CA SER A 148 -9.52 -2.82 9.07
C SER A 148 -10.78 -1.96 9.15
N ASN A 149 -10.91 -0.99 8.26
CA ASN A 149 -12.04 -0.05 8.26
C ASN A 149 -12.54 0.17 6.82
N SER A 150 -13.76 -0.31 6.55
CA SER A 150 -14.35 -0.28 5.21
C SER A 150 -14.67 1.14 4.75
N ASP A 151 -15.12 2.03 5.65
CA ASP A 151 -15.37 3.44 5.34
C ASP A 151 -14.09 4.17 4.91
N THR A 152 -12.97 3.89 5.56
CA THR A 152 -11.65 4.40 5.21
C THR A 152 -11.22 3.89 3.85
N ALA A 153 -11.39 2.59 3.59
CA ALA A 153 -11.11 2.01 2.28
C ALA A 153 -11.97 2.63 1.17
N LEU A 154 -13.25 2.87 1.44
CA LEU A 154 -14.20 3.52 0.53
C LEU A 154 -13.78 4.96 0.22
N SER A 155 -13.50 5.76 1.25
CA SER A 155 -13.01 7.14 1.11
C SER A 155 -11.68 7.19 0.33
N SER A 156 -10.80 6.21 0.60
CA SER A 156 -9.52 6.09 -0.11
C SER A 156 -9.73 5.73 -1.60
N CYS A 157 -10.68 4.84 -1.92
CA CYS A 157 -11.07 4.55 -3.31
C CYS A 157 -11.68 5.77 -4.03
N GLN A 158 -12.46 6.60 -3.33
CA GLN A 158 -12.98 7.85 -3.90
C GLN A 158 -11.85 8.81 -4.25
N THR A 159 -10.87 8.97 -3.36
CA THR A 159 -9.65 9.75 -3.62
C THR A 159 -8.89 9.22 -4.86
N VAL A 160 -8.78 7.90 -5.01
CA VAL A 160 -8.16 7.29 -6.20
C VAL A 160 -8.97 7.64 -7.45
N SER A 161 -10.30 7.50 -7.41
CA SER A 161 -11.19 7.84 -8.52
C SER A 161 -11.07 9.30 -8.94
N GLU A 162 -10.98 10.24 -8.00
CA GLU A 162 -10.78 11.66 -8.29
C GLU A 162 -9.44 11.93 -8.96
N LYS A 163 -8.36 11.28 -8.51
CA LYS A 163 -7.04 11.38 -9.15
C LYS A 163 -7.06 10.82 -10.56
N LEU A 164 -7.75 9.71 -10.79
CA LEU A 164 -7.92 9.13 -12.14
C LEU A 164 -8.76 10.03 -13.04
N ARG A 165 -9.78 10.69 -12.51
CA ARG A 165 -10.58 11.68 -13.24
C ARG A 165 -9.73 12.88 -13.64
N ARG A 166 -8.89 13.40 -12.74
CA ARG A 166 -7.94 14.48 -13.05
C ARG A 166 -6.98 14.04 -14.16
N LEU A 167 -6.41 12.85 -14.03
CA LEU A 167 -5.52 12.27 -15.03
C LEU A 167 -6.20 12.16 -16.40
N LYS A 168 -7.47 11.70 -16.44
CA LYS A 168 -8.27 11.66 -17.66
C LYS A 168 -8.41 13.05 -18.30
N HIS A 169 -8.78 14.07 -17.51
CA HIS A 169 -8.92 15.43 -18.00
C HIS A 169 -7.60 16.02 -18.52
N GLU A 170 -6.46 15.74 -17.87
CA GLU A 170 -5.14 16.15 -18.36
C GLU A 170 -4.88 15.60 -19.78
N PHE A 171 -5.29 14.36 -20.06
CA PHE A 171 -5.16 13.76 -21.39
C PHE A 171 -6.18 14.28 -22.42
N GLU A 172 -7.32 14.80 -21.98
CA GLU A 172 -8.35 15.41 -22.82
C GLU A 172 -8.09 16.90 -23.09
N ASP A 173 -7.67 17.71 -22.12
CA ASP A 173 -7.51 19.16 -22.26
C ASP A 173 -6.33 19.57 -23.15
N HIS A 174 -5.30 18.73 -23.26
CA HIS A 174 -4.23 18.92 -24.25
C HIS A 174 -4.73 18.84 -25.70
N THR A 175 -6.00 18.47 -25.94
CA THR A 175 -6.61 18.41 -27.28
C THR A 175 -7.24 19.72 -27.75
N SER A 176 -7.41 20.72 -26.89
CA SER A 176 -8.27 21.89 -27.15
C SER A 176 -7.53 23.15 -27.61
N ARG A 177 -6.19 23.14 -27.67
CA ARG A 177 -5.37 24.35 -27.93
C ARG A 177 -4.84 24.53 -29.36
N GLY A 178 -5.22 23.68 -30.31
CA GLY A 178 -4.82 23.80 -31.71
C GLY A 178 -5.97 23.51 -32.66
N GLY A 179 -6.59 24.54 -33.23
CA GLY A 179 -7.54 24.39 -34.33
C GLY A 179 -6.83 23.96 -35.60
N GLY A 180 -7.08 22.72 -36.08
CA GLY A 180 -6.64 22.26 -37.38
C GLY A 180 -6.34 20.75 -37.46
N VAL A 181 -7.21 20.03 -38.17
CA VAL A 181 -6.97 18.84 -39.02
C VAL A 181 -5.93 17.79 -38.52
N PHE A 182 -6.46 16.61 -38.13
CA PHE A 182 -5.79 15.38 -37.67
C PHE A 182 -5.08 15.45 -36.31
N ASN A 183 -5.83 15.21 -35.24
CA ASN A 183 -5.33 15.11 -33.86
C ASN A 183 -4.58 13.77 -33.65
N ARG A 184 -3.33 13.67 -34.12
CA ARG A 184 -2.49 12.46 -34.05
C ARG A 184 -1.48 12.44 -32.89
N ASP A 185 -1.44 13.49 -32.07
CA ASP A 185 -0.57 13.61 -30.88
C ASP A 185 -1.29 13.28 -29.57
N LYS A 186 -2.41 12.55 -29.64
CA LYS A 186 -3.28 12.31 -28.49
C LYS A 186 -2.65 11.31 -27.53
N LYS A 187 -2.40 11.76 -26.30
CA LYS A 187 -2.07 10.86 -25.19
C LYS A 187 -3.27 9.95 -24.89
N THR A 188 -3.02 8.67 -24.67
CA THR A 188 -4.07 7.66 -24.45
C THR A 188 -3.77 6.79 -23.25
N ILE A 189 -4.83 6.30 -22.59
CA ILE A 189 -4.71 5.24 -21.59
C ILE A 189 -4.74 3.90 -22.33
N LEU A 190 -3.73 3.06 -22.09
CA LEU A 190 -3.58 1.75 -22.71
C LEU A 190 -4.27 0.65 -21.89
N CYS A 191 -4.05 0.63 -20.58
CA CYS A 191 -4.63 -0.36 -19.67
C CYS A 191 -4.58 0.10 -18.21
N GLY A 192 -5.36 -0.60 -17.37
CA GLY A 192 -5.29 -0.51 -15.92
C GLY A 192 -5.04 -1.87 -15.28
N LEU A 193 -4.21 -1.91 -14.23
CA LEU A 193 -3.97 -3.10 -13.41
C LEU A 193 -4.35 -2.82 -11.95
N THR A 194 -5.01 -3.76 -11.30
CA THR A 194 -5.28 -3.72 -9.86
C THR A 194 -4.63 -4.88 -9.11
N PHE A 195 -4.08 -4.58 -7.94
CA PHE A 195 -3.58 -5.55 -7.00
C PHE A 195 -4.31 -5.29 -5.68
N THR A 196 -5.16 -6.23 -5.28
CA THR A 196 -6.13 -6.01 -4.19
C THR A 196 -5.88 -7.00 -3.07
N CYS A 197 -5.81 -6.57 -1.81
CA CYS A 197 -5.69 -7.48 -0.68
C CYS A 197 -6.91 -8.43 -0.61
N CYS A 198 -6.68 -9.71 -0.34
CA CYS A 198 -7.75 -10.71 -0.20
C CYS A 198 -8.71 -10.45 0.98
N GLY A 199 -8.31 -9.62 1.94
CA GLY A 199 -9.21 -9.14 3.01
C GLY A 199 -10.26 -8.14 2.50
N ARG A 200 -10.10 -7.57 1.30
CA ARG A 200 -11.09 -6.70 0.67
C ARG A 200 -12.07 -7.51 -0.18
N GLY A 201 -13.15 -6.84 -0.60
CA GLY A 201 -14.18 -7.42 -1.45
C GLY A 201 -15.56 -7.17 -0.88
N GLU A 202 -16.54 -7.91 -1.39
CA GLU A 202 -17.94 -7.71 -1.02
C GLU A 202 -18.21 -7.93 0.47
N SER A 203 -17.56 -8.91 1.12
CA SER A 203 -17.66 -9.12 2.57
C SER A 203 -17.16 -7.94 3.38
N PHE A 204 -16.11 -7.26 2.91
CA PHE A 204 -15.51 -6.11 3.58
C PHE A 204 -16.28 -4.81 3.31
N PHE A 205 -16.76 -4.62 2.07
CA PHE A 205 -17.44 -3.39 1.66
C PHE A 205 -18.97 -3.44 1.77
N GLY A 206 -19.56 -4.60 1.99
CA GLY A 206 -20.99 -4.85 1.83
C GLY A 206 -21.50 -4.73 0.39
N ARG A 207 -20.60 -4.59 -0.59
CA ARG A 207 -20.94 -4.46 -2.02
C ARG A 207 -19.81 -4.88 -2.94
N ALA A 208 -20.15 -5.45 -4.09
CA ALA A 208 -19.18 -5.88 -5.09
C ALA A 208 -18.51 -4.71 -5.84
N LYS A 209 -17.36 -5.01 -6.46
CA LYS A 209 -16.65 -4.16 -7.45
C LYS A 209 -16.10 -2.82 -6.96
N VAL A 210 -16.11 -2.53 -5.66
CA VAL A 210 -15.59 -1.27 -5.10
C VAL A 210 -14.18 -0.94 -5.58
N ASP A 211 -13.29 -1.94 -5.62
CA ASP A 211 -11.90 -1.76 -6.03
C ASP A 211 -11.68 -1.66 -7.54
N SER A 212 -12.64 -2.06 -8.38
CA SER A 212 -12.52 -1.93 -9.83
C SER A 212 -13.19 -0.66 -10.38
N LEU A 213 -14.18 -0.12 -9.67
CA LEU A 213 -14.92 1.09 -10.07
C LEU A 213 -14.01 2.29 -10.38
N PRO A 214 -12.95 2.61 -9.62
CA PRO A 214 -12.08 3.74 -9.95
C PRO A 214 -11.51 3.69 -11.38
N LEU A 215 -11.19 2.49 -11.90
CA LEU A 215 -10.72 2.33 -13.28
C LEU A 215 -11.89 2.26 -14.27
N LEU A 216 -12.93 1.48 -13.97
CA LEU A 216 -14.05 1.24 -14.87
C LEU A 216 -14.83 2.53 -15.18
N ASP A 217 -15.05 3.37 -14.17
CA ASP A 217 -15.84 4.60 -14.32
C ASP A 217 -15.05 5.71 -15.04
N ASN A 218 -13.74 5.80 -14.77
CA ASN A 218 -12.91 6.85 -15.36
C ASN A 218 -12.45 6.50 -16.78
N PHE A 219 -12.21 5.22 -17.09
CA PHE A 219 -11.67 4.76 -18.38
C PHE A 219 -12.55 3.68 -19.03
N PRO A 220 -13.79 4.02 -19.42
CA PRO A 220 -14.68 3.06 -20.08
C PRO A 220 -14.04 2.56 -21.40
N GLY A 221 -14.06 1.24 -21.60
CA GLY A 221 -13.50 0.58 -22.79
C GLY A 221 -11.99 0.34 -22.74
N VAL A 222 -11.28 0.79 -21.71
CA VAL A 222 -9.87 0.46 -21.50
C VAL A 222 -9.76 -0.95 -20.89
N PRO A 223 -8.86 -1.82 -21.40
CA PRO A 223 -8.60 -3.11 -20.78
C PRO A 223 -8.15 -2.98 -19.32
N ILE A 224 -8.82 -3.68 -18.43
CA ILE A 224 -8.49 -3.74 -17.00
C ILE A 224 -8.29 -5.20 -16.61
N ALA A 225 -7.19 -5.47 -15.90
CA ALA A 225 -6.93 -6.75 -15.28
C ALA A 225 -6.56 -6.56 -13.81
N GLY A 226 -6.63 -7.63 -13.02
CA GLY A 226 -6.22 -7.54 -11.63
C GLY A 226 -6.14 -8.90 -10.94
N ILE A 227 -5.54 -8.89 -9.76
CA ILE A 227 -5.35 -10.07 -8.93
C ILE A 227 -5.62 -9.73 -7.46
N PHE A 228 -6.19 -10.71 -6.75
CA PHE A 228 -6.25 -10.68 -5.29
C PHE A 228 -4.94 -11.26 -4.73
N CYS A 229 -4.31 -10.51 -3.84
CA CYS A 229 -3.05 -10.86 -3.21
C CYS A 229 -3.29 -11.20 -1.73
N ALA A 230 -2.78 -12.34 -1.29
CA ALA A 230 -2.73 -12.74 0.12
C ALA A 230 -1.43 -12.27 0.82
N GLY A 231 -0.82 -11.18 0.33
CA GLY A 231 0.48 -10.72 0.79
C GLY A 231 0.77 -9.28 0.38
N GLU A 232 2.02 -8.88 0.62
CA GLU A 232 2.51 -7.51 0.45
C GLU A 232 2.28 -6.93 -0.94
N ILE A 233 1.73 -5.71 -0.98
CA ILE A 233 1.66 -4.91 -2.19
C ILE A 233 2.31 -3.57 -1.87
N ALA A 234 3.54 -3.37 -2.33
CA ALA A 234 4.26 -2.11 -2.12
C ALA A 234 4.81 -1.57 -3.43
N ARG A 235 4.78 -0.24 -3.57
CA ARG A 235 5.60 0.44 -4.56
C ARG A 235 7.00 0.58 -4.01
N VAL A 236 7.95 -0.15 -4.57
CA VAL A 236 9.36 0.10 -4.29
C VAL A 236 9.78 1.38 -5.03
N GLY A 237 9.65 2.53 -4.37
CA GLY A 237 10.13 3.81 -4.88
C GLY A 237 11.66 3.82 -4.95
N LEU A 238 12.24 3.38 -6.07
CA LEU A 238 13.70 3.31 -6.25
C LEU A 238 14.32 4.59 -6.84
N SER A 239 13.54 5.64 -7.15
CA SER A 239 14.08 6.88 -7.73
C SER A 239 13.22 8.12 -7.41
N SER A 240 13.90 9.23 -7.14
CA SER A 240 13.36 10.56 -6.76
C SER A 240 12.76 11.38 -7.90
N SER A 241 12.36 10.76 -9.01
CA SER A 241 12.04 11.48 -10.26
C SER A 241 10.56 11.84 -10.45
N TYR A 242 9.67 11.45 -9.54
CA TYR A 242 8.28 11.93 -9.53
C TYR A 242 8.07 12.87 -8.35
N PRO A 243 7.48 14.06 -8.54
CA PRO A 243 7.16 14.95 -7.44
C PRO A 243 6.18 14.24 -6.50
N GLU A 244 6.68 13.91 -5.31
CA GLU A 244 5.88 13.39 -4.20
C GLU A 244 4.84 14.44 -3.81
N GLU A 245 3.59 14.28 -4.26
CA GLU A 245 2.47 15.16 -3.89
C GLU A 245 2.03 15.02 -2.41
N ASN A 246 2.78 14.33 -1.55
CA ASN A 246 2.51 14.31 -0.10
C ASN A 246 3.80 14.20 0.73
N ARG A 247 4.38 15.36 1.07
CA ARG A 247 5.59 15.49 1.90
C ARG A 247 5.46 14.94 3.33
N ALA A 248 4.26 14.60 3.80
CA ALA A 248 4.06 13.94 5.09
C ALA A 248 4.17 12.40 5.01
N ALA A 249 4.02 11.81 3.83
CA ALA A 249 4.11 10.36 3.59
C ALA A 249 5.48 9.92 3.03
N ALA A 250 6.38 10.87 2.76
CA ALA A 250 7.68 10.66 2.10
C ALA A 250 8.74 9.96 2.97
N THR A 251 8.54 9.87 4.29
CA THR A 251 9.57 9.38 5.23
C THR A 251 9.41 7.94 5.69
N VAL A 252 8.24 7.34 5.47
CA VAL A 252 7.92 5.97 5.90
C VAL A 252 7.46 5.16 4.69
N ARG A 253 8.29 4.21 4.27
CA ARG A 253 7.93 3.27 3.20
C ARG A 253 7.16 2.11 3.81
N CYS A 254 5.90 1.96 3.47
CA CYS A 254 5.16 0.81 3.93
C CYS A 254 5.41 -0.37 2.99
N CYS A 255 5.92 -1.49 3.51
CA CYS A 255 6.15 -2.71 2.72
C CYS A 255 4.90 -3.59 2.67
N PHE A 256 4.07 -3.54 3.71
CA PHE A 256 2.93 -4.41 3.89
C PHE A 256 1.67 -3.58 4.00
N HIS A 257 0.73 -3.73 3.07
CA HIS A 257 -0.52 -2.98 3.11
C HIS A 257 -1.70 -3.95 3.16
N VAL A 258 -2.14 -4.29 4.37
CA VAL A 258 -3.37 -5.07 4.57
C VAL A 258 -4.59 -4.23 4.23
N PHE A 259 -5.65 -4.91 3.81
CA PHE A 259 -6.90 -4.28 3.38
C PHE A 259 -6.67 -3.14 2.38
N SER A 260 -5.71 -3.27 1.47
CA SER A 260 -5.35 -2.22 0.51
C SER A 260 -5.57 -2.61 -0.95
N THR A 261 -5.54 -1.62 -1.84
CA THR A 261 -5.54 -1.82 -3.30
C THR A 261 -4.52 -0.90 -3.96
N SER A 262 -3.63 -1.46 -4.77
CA SER A 262 -2.75 -0.70 -5.66
C SER A 262 -3.32 -0.68 -7.07
N TYR A 263 -3.25 0.49 -7.71
CA TYR A 263 -3.70 0.73 -9.07
C TYR A 263 -2.51 1.17 -9.91
N LEU A 264 -2.33 0.54 -11.06
CA LEU A 264 -1.35 0.95 -12.06
C LEU A 264 -2.08 1.29 -13.36
N VAL A 265 -2.00 2.53 -13.79
CA VAL A 265 -2.52 2.96 -15.10
C VAL A 265 -1.37 3.17 -16.05
N VAL A 266 -1.45 2.54 -17.21
CA VAL A 266 -0.46 2.68 -18.28
C VAL A 266 -1.00 3.63 -19.33
N SER A 267 -0.24 4.65 -19.66
CA SER A 267 -0.58 5.63 -20.70
C SER A 267 0.52 5.72 -21.75
N TYR A 268 0.16 6.18 -22.95
CA TYR A 268 1.06 6.35 -24.07
C TYR A 268 0.90 7.74 -24.69
N THR A 269 2.04 8.40 -24.90
CA THR A 269 2.16 9.67 -25.63
C THR A 269 2.81 9.38 -26.98
N PRO A 270 2.14 9.63 -28.12
CA PRO A 270 2.77 9.49 -29.44
C PRO A 270 3.99 10.42 -29.61
N PRO A 271 4.93 10.09 -30.52
CA PRO A 271 6.04 10.96 -30.85
C PRO A 271 5.56 12.26 -31.50
N ALA A 272 6.22 13.39 -31.21
CA ALA A 272 5.97 14.63 -31.92
C ALA A 272 6.35 14.52 -33.41
N LEU A 273 5.52 15.04 -34.31
CA LEU A 273 5.82 15.06 -35.74
C LEU A 273 7.06 15.93 -36.03
N PRO A 274 7.92 15.55 -37.00
CA PRO A 274 9.00 16.43 -37.45
C PRO A 274 8.40 17.72 -38.03
N HIS A 275 8.92 18.87 -37.60
CA HIS A 275 8.63 20.14 -38.27
C HIS A 275 9.09 20.04 -39.73
N ARG A 276 8.15 20.16 -40.66
CA ARG A 276 8.42 20.28 -42.10
C ARG A 276 8.91 21.66 -42.46
#